data_AF-A0A9E5C9V7-F1
#
_entry.id   AF-A0A9E5C9V7-F1
#
_cell.length_a   1.000
_cell.length_b   1.000
_cell.length_c   1.000
_cell.angle_alpha   90.00
_cell.angle_beta   90.00
_cell.angle_gamma   90.00
#
_symmetry.space_group_name_H-M   'P 1'
#
loop_
_entity.id
_entity.type
_entity.pdbx_description
1 polymer ?
#
loop_
_entity_poly.entity_id
_entity_poly.type
_entity_poly.pdbx_seq_one_letter_code
_entity_poly.pdbx_strand_id
1 'polypeptide(L)'
;MTILGIKNRTENWKTAVHFSPLFDGHSYQLAERLGTEPRPQPGEVRVELFWRGMRDLAHQRKWKRPAIKRELVDLYIALFSSLRADVEAFGEFKVLKPENYDASTEDEKANLVNNLLNTEVDVVLETPNRLFIGEAKHEMSFSANGNLILVHQLIRQYVMATILVEISNNRPRKRVVPFVVGDNVDNLNKTSQVRFMISQGWLRKENVLS
;
A
#
# COMPACT_ATOMS: atom_id res chain seq x y z
N MET A 1 4.68 -15.96 -8.82
CA MET A 1 4.17 -16.27 -7.48
C MET A 1 2.83 -15.52 -7.33
N THR A 2 2.08 -15.66 -6.22
CA THR A 2 0.83 -14.89 -6.00
C THR A 2 0.82 -14.31 -4.60
N ILE A 3 0.34 -13.07 -4.48
CA ILE A 3 0.12 -12.38 -3.20
C ILE A 3 -1.38 -12.25 -2.99
N LEU A 4 -1.90 -12.69 -1.85
CA LEU A 4 -3.35 -12.79 -1.58
C LEU A 4 -4.11 -13.61 -2.64
N GLY A 5 -3.43 -14.53 -3.33
CA GLY A 5 -4.01 -15.26 -4.47
C GLY A 5 -4.15 -14.44 -5.77
N ILE A 6 -3.54 -13.25 -5.82
CA ILE A 6 -3.52 -12.36 -6.98
C ILE A 6 -2.20 -12.54 -7.73
N LYS A 7 -2.28 -12.81 -9.04
CA LYS A 7 -1.12 -12.92 -9.91
C LYS A 7 -0.61 -11.53 -10.32
N ASN A 8 0.65 -11.22 -10.05
CA ASN A 8 1.29 -9.99 -10.49
C ASN A 8 1.40 -9.95 -12.03
N ARG A 9 0.93 -8.85 -12.64
CA ARG A 9 0.93 -8.65 -14.10
C ARG A 9 1.83 -7.50 -14.57
N THR A 10 2.53 -6.82 -13.67
CA THR A 10 3.40 -5.69 -14.03
C THR A 10 4.56 -6.10 -14.96
N GLU A 11 4.86 -5.36 -16.02
CA GLU A 11 5.98 -5.75 -16.89
C GLU A 11 7.33 -5.65 -16.18
N ASN A 12 7.41 -4.75 -15.19
CA ASN A 12 8.56 -4.61 -14.31
C ASN A 12 8.85 -5.89 -13.49
N TRP A 13 7.86 -6.75 -13.20
CA TRP A 13 8.13 -8.01 -12.49
C TRP A 13 8.95 -8.97 -13.36
N LYS A 14 8.79 -8.94 -14.69
CA LYS A 14 9.59 -9.80 -15.59
C LYS A 14 11.07 -9.49 -15.45
N THR A 15 11.42 -8.21 -15.34
CA THR A 15 12.78 -7.77 -15.07
C THR A 15 13.20 -8.12 -13.64
N ALA A 16 12.32 -7.88 -12.66
CA ALA A 16 12.57 -8.16 -11.25
C ALA A 16 12.79 -9.65 -10.94
N VAL A 17 12.21 -10.57 -11.72
CA VAL A 17 12.44 -12.02 -11.61
C VAL A 17 13.90 -12.38 -11.78
N HIS A 18 14.63 -11.67 -12.65
CA HIS A 18 16.06 -11.90 -12.81
C HIS A 18 16.85 -11.52 -11.55
N PHE A 19 16.31 -10.64 -10.72
CA PHE A 19 16.86 -10.29 -9.40
C PHE A 19 16.23 -11.11 -8.26
N SER A 20 15.13 -11.83 -8.51
CA SER A 20 14.42 -12.64 -7.51
C SER A 20 15.31 -13.62 -6.75
N PRO A 21 16.30 -14.31 -7.36
CA PRO A 21 17.21 -15.19 -6.62
C PRO A 21 18.05 -14.46 -5.55
N LEU A 22 18.22 -13.15 -5.66
CA LEU A 22 18.92 -12.32 -4.66
C LEU A 22 18.04 -12.04 -3.43
N PHE A 23 16.72 -12.21 -3.56
CA PHE A 23 15.76 -12.03 -2.47
C PHE A 23 15.21 -13.37 -1.95
N ASP A 24 15.34 -14.43 -2.74
CA ASP A 24 14.86 -15.77 -2.40
C ASP A 24 15.71 -16.36 -1.27
N GLY A 25 15.04 -16.87 -0.24
CA GLY A 25 15.71 -17.42 0.95
C GLY A 25 16.02 -16.43 2.08
N HIS A 26 15.87 -15.11 1.89
CA HIS A 26 16.10 -14.11 2.97
C HIS A 26 14.87 -13.23 3.29
N SER A 27 13.80 -13.36 2.51
CA SER A 27 12.55 -12.60 2.71
C SER A 27 11.92 -12.76 4.10
N TYR A 28 12.07 -13.95 4.71
CA TYR A 28 11.60 -14.20 6.08
C TYR A 28 12.35 -13.38 7.13
N GLN A 29 13.62 -13.05 6.90
CA GLN A 29 14.42 -12.21 7.78
C GLN A 29 13.93 -10.76 7.75
N LEU A 30 13.52 -10.28 6.58
CA LEU A 30 12.89 -8.96 6.47
C LEU A 30 11.53 -8.94 7.18
N ALA A 31 10.69 -9.96 7.00
CA ALA A 31 9.41 -10.07 7.72
C ALA A 31 9.59 -10.18 9.24
N GLU A 32 10.62 -10.89 9.70
CA GLU A 32 11.02 -10.95 11.12
C GLU A 32 11.45 -9.57 11.64
N ARG A 33 12.32 -8.86 10.89
CA ARG A 33 12.76 -7.49 11.24
C ARG A 33 11.59 -6.51 11.34
N LEU A 34 10.55 -6.67 10.52
CA LEU A 34 9.35 -5.85 10.52
C LEU A 34 8.33 -6.24 11.62
N GLY A 35 8.69 -7.16 12.52
CA GLY A 35 7.90 -7.51 13.69
C GLY A 35 6.70 -8.41 13.41
N THR A 36 6.83 -9.37 12.47
CA THR A 36 5.86 -10.48 12.36
C THR A 36 5.94 -11.37 13.60
N GLU A 37 4.78 -11.66 14.18
CA GLU A 37 4.59 -12.71 15.20
C GLU A 37 3.42 -13.61 14.78
N PRO A 38 3.56 -14.95 14.86
CA PRO A 38 4.80 -15.69 15.15
C PRO A 38 5.84 -15.50 14.03
N ARG A 39 7.13 -15.68 14.34
CA ARG A 39 8.21 -15.57 13.35
C ARG A 39 7.94 -16.51 12.16
N PRO A 40 8.04 -16.04 10.91
CA PRO A 40 7.69 -16.86 9.76
C PRO A 40 8.83 -17.83 9.46
N GLN A 41 8.49 -19.06 9.10
CA GLN A 41 9.49 -20.02 8.65
C GLN A 41 9.96 -19.72 7.22
N PRO A 42 11.17 -20.15 6.83
CA PRO A 42 11.59 -20.15 5.43
C PRO A 42 10.53 -20.83 4.54
N GLY A 43 10.08 -20.15 3.49
CA GLY A 43 9.03 -20.64 2.59
C GLY A 43 7.59 -20.22 2.95
N GLU A 44 7.34 -19.69 4.15
CA GLU A 44 6.03 -19.11 4.51
C GLU A 44 5.86 -17.66 4.04
N VAL A 45 6.97 -17.02 3.64
CA VAL A 45 6.99 -15.64 3.15
C VAL A 45 7.06 -15.63 1.64
N ARG A 46 6.04 -15.04 1.01
CA ARG A 46 6.02 -14.77 -0.42
C ARG A 46 6.42 -13.33 -0.66
N VAL A 47 7.17 -13.08 -1.72
CA VAL A 47 7.62 -11.73 -2.10
C VAL A 47 7.20 -11.43 -3.53
N GLU A 48 6.72 -10.21 -3.75
CA GLU A 48 6.52 -9.65 -5.09
C GLU A 48 7.05 -8.21 -5.12
N LEU A 49 7.50 -7.78 -6.29
CA LEU A 49 8.01 -6.42 -6.53
C LEU A 49 7.11 -5.68 -7.53
N PHE A 50 7.04 -4.35 -7.41
CA PHE A 50 6.30 -3.44 -8.29
C PHE A 50 4.83 -3.83 -8.49
N TRP A 51 4.17 -4.24 -7.42
CA TRP A 51 2.88 -4.89 -7.45
C TRP A 51 1.72 -3.89 -7.57
N ARG A 52 0.82 -4.13 -8.54
CA ARG A 52 -0.44 -3.39 -8.70
C ARG A 52 -1.64 -4.26 -8.34
N GLY A 53 -1.73 -4.61 -7.06
CA GLY A 53 -2.68 -5.60 -6.55
C GLY A 53 -4.13 -5.37 -6.93
N MET A 54 -4.62 -4.13 -6.82
CA MET A 54 -6.02 -3.82 -7.14
C MET A 54 -6.34 -3.98 -8.63
N ARG A 55 -5.47 -3.49 -9.53
CA ARG A 55 -5.62 -3.69 -10.98
C ARG A 55 -5.61 -5.17 -11.35
N ASP A 56 -4.69 -5.90 -10.76
CA ASP A 56 -4.48 -7.30 -11.10
C ASP A 56 -5.62 -8.18 -10.59
N LEU A 57 -6.16 -7.88 -9.40
CA LEU A 57 -7.39 -8.47 -8.89
C LEU A 57 -8.60 -8.18 -9.78
N ALA A 58 -8.80 -6.91 -10.15
CA ALA A 58 -9.91 -6.50 -11.01
C ALA A 58 -9.88 -7.24 -12.35
N HIS A 59 -8.70 -7.40 -12.94
CA HIS A 59 -8.50 -8.18 -14.15
C HIS A 59 -8.80 -9.68 -13.92
N GLN A 60 -8.26 -10.29 -12.86
CA GLN A 60 -8.46 -11.70 -12.53
C GLN A 60 -9.95 -12.03 -12.32
N ARG A 61 -10.70 -11.14 -11.67
CA ARG A 61 -12.15 -11.28 -11.45
C ARG A 61 -13.01 -10.87 -12.66
N LYS A 62 -12.40 -10.37 -13.74
CA LYS A 62 -13.10 -9.77 -14.90
C LYS A 62 -14.15 -8.72 -14.46
N TRP A 63 -13.80 -7.92 -13.47
CA TRP A 63 -14.73 -6.96 -12.87
C TRP A 63 -15.14 -5.87 -13.86
N LYS A 64 -16.45 -5.64 -13.95
CA LYS A 64 -17.01 -4.53 -14.73
C LYS A 64 -16.86 -3.23 -13.95
N ARG A 65 -16.59 -2.12 -14.66
CA ARG A 65 -16.38 -0.78 -14.07
C ARG A 65 -17.45 -0.34 -13.05
N PRO A 66 -18.76 -0.52 -13.28
CA PRO A 66 -19.76 -0.11 -12.29
C PRO A 66 -19.71 -0.91 -10.99
N ALA A 67 -19.42 -2.22 -11.07
CA ALA A 67 -19.36 -3.09 -9.91
C ALA A 67 -18.15 -2.78 -9.03
N ILE A 68 -16.96 -2.67 -9.66
CA ILE A 68 -15.73 -2.28 -8.94
C ILE A 68 -15.85 -0.87 -8.34
N LYS A 69 -16.49 0.08 -9.03
CA LYS A 69 -16.69 1.44 -8.50
C LYS A 69 -17.46 1.40 -7.19
N ARG A 70 -18.59 0.70 -7.17
CA ARG A 70 -19.42 0.56 -5.98
C ARG A 70 -18.63 -0.07 -4.83
N GLU A 71 -18.04 -1.23 -5.07
CA GLU A 71 -17.35 -2.00 -4.03
C GLU A 71 -16.14 -1.24 -3.43
N LEU A 72 -15.33 -0.59 -4.26
CA LEU A 72 -14.17 0.17 -3.77
C LEU A 72 -14.56 1.44 -3.01
N VAL A 73 -15.59 2.14 -3.47
CA VAL A 73 -16.08 3.36 -2.81
C VAL A 73 -16.71 3.02 -1.47
N ASP A 74 -17.56 2.00 -1.42
CA ASP A 74 -18.24 1.58 -0.19
C ASP A 74 -17.21 1.17 0.88
N LEU A 75 -16.17 0.41 0.49
CA LEU A 75 -15.09 0.03 1.39
C LEU A 75 -14.21 1.21 1.81
N TYR A 76 -13.93 2.15 0.91
CA TYR A 76 -13.19 3.37 1.27
C TYR A 76 -13.95 4.18 2.32
N ILE A 77 -15.23 4.44 2.09
CA ILE A 77 -16.07 5.20 3.03
C ILE A 77 -16.18 4.45 4.36
N ALA A 78 -16.38 3.13 4.35
CA ALA A 78 -16.52 2.34 5.56
C ALA A 78 -15.23 2.27 6.40
N LEU A 79 -14.06 2.19 5.76
CA LEU A 79 -12.77 1.98 6.44
C LEU A 79 -12.01 3.28 6.73
N PHE A 80 -12.28 4.35 5.98
CA PHE A 80 -11.48 5.58 5.97
C PHE A 80 -12.34 6.86 6.00
N SER A 81 -13.53 6.81 6.61
CA SER A 81 -14.45 7.96 6.71
C SER A 81 -13.84 9.20 7.36
N SER A 82 -12.89 9.04 8.30
CA SER A 82 -12.22 10.16 8.97
C SER A 82 -11.00 10.69 8.23
N LEU A 83 -10.54 10.02 7.15
CA LEU A 83 -9.22 10.26 6.57
C LEU A 83 -9.01 11.72 6.12
N ARG A 84 -10.02 12.36 5.55
CA ARG A 84 -9.94 13.78 5.18
C ARG A 84 -9.69 14.66 6.41
N ALA A 85 -10.49 14.47 7.46
CA ALA A 85 -10.37 15.22 8.70
C ALA A 85 -9.03 14.95 9.39
N ASP A 86 -8.55 13.70 9.39
CA ASP A 86 -7.25 13.32 9.96
C ASP A 86 -6.09 14.01 9.23
N VAL A 87 -6.15 14.06 7.90
CA VAL A 87 -5.17 14.75 7.05
C VAL A 87 -5.17 16.26 7.27
N GLU A 88 -6.35 16.87 7.40
CA GLU A 88 -6.48 18.30 7.70
C GLU A 88 -5.99 18.65 9.11
N ALA A 89 -6.37 17.85 10.11
CA ALA A 89 -5.94 18.01 11.49
C ALA A 89 -4.43 17.86 11.67
N PHE A 90 -3.78 17.03 10.85
CA PHE A 90 -2.32 16.90 10.85
C PHE A 90 -1.61 18.18 10.41
N GLY A 91 -2.21 18.98 9.52
CA GLY A 91 -1.78 20.35 9.20
C GLY A 91 -0.44 20.51 8.45
N GLU A 92 0.41 19.48 8.37
CA GLU A 92 1.71 19.58 7.68
C GLU A 92 1.64 19.34 6.17
N PHE A 93 0.52 18.80 5.66
CA PHE A 93 0.31 18.63 4.23
C PHE A 93 -0.11 19.95 3.61
N LYS A 94 0.79 20.56 2.83
CA LYS A 94 0.54 21.85 2.16
C LYS A 94 -0.38 21.66 0.95
N VAL A 95 -1.28 22.64 0.74
CA VAL A 95 -2.07 22.82 -0.49
C VAL A 95 -2.90 21.59 -0.89
N LEU A 96 -3.83 21.19 -0.02
CA LEU A 96 -4.85 20.21 -0.35
C LEU A 96 -5.99 20.88 -1.12
N LYS A 97 -6.35 20.30 -2.25
CA LYS A 97 -7.56 20.70 -2.98
C LYS A 97 -8.82 20.15 -2.29
N PRO A 98 -10.00 20.76 -2.49
CA PRO A 98 -11.26 20.29 -1.92
C PRO A 98 -11.55 18.82 -2.23
N GLU A 99 -11.28 18.38 -3.47
CA GLU A 99 -11.55 17.02 -3.92
C GLU A 99 -10.58 15.97 -3.36
N ASN A 100 -9.46 16.37 -2.74
CA ASN A 100 -8.51 15.38 -2.20
C ASN A 100 -9.13 14.67 -0.98
N TYR A 101 -9.03 13.35 -0.94
CA TYR A 101 -9.62 12.47 0.08
C TYR A 101 -11.15 12.46 0.15
N ASP A 102 -11.84 13.23 -0.72
CA ASP A 102 -13.29 13.21 -0.81
C ASP A 102 -13.76 12.16 -1.84
N ALA A 103 -14.91 11.55 -1.56
CA ALA A 103 -15.60 10.61 -2.43
C ALA A 103 -17.12 10.92 -2.47
N SER A 104 -17.49 12.19 -2.25
CA SER A 104 -18.88 12.63 -2.17
C SER A 104 -19.57 12.68 -3.53
N THR A 105 -18.86 13.11 -4.57
CA THR A 105 -19.39 13.24 -5.95
C THR A 105 -19.10 12.02 -6.83
N GLU A 106 -19.84 11.87 -7.93
CA GLU A 106 -19.63 10.75 -8.85
C GLU A 106 -18.28 10.80 -9.58
N ASP A 107 -17.76 11.99 -9.85
CA ASP A 107 -16.45 12.20 -10.47
C ASP A 107 -15.33 11.86 -9.49
N GLU A 108 -15.44 12.27 -8.24
CA GLU A 108 -14.47 11.93 -7.19
C GLU A 108 -14.42 10.42 -6.94
N LYS A 109 -15.59 9.76 -6.87
CA LYS A 109 -15.65 8.29 -6.80
C LYS A 109 -14.94 7.62 -7.97
N ALA A 110 -15.10 8.14 -9.18
CA ALA A 110 -14.40 7.60 -10.36
C ALA A 110 -12.88 7.82 -10.26
N ASN A 111 -12.45 8.99 -9.80
CA ASN A 111 -11.05 9.32 -9.58
C ASN A 111 -10.43 8.45 -8.48
N LEU A 112 -11.14 8.19 -7.38
CA LEU A 112 -10.71 7.30 -6.30
C LEU A 112 -10.46 5.89 -6.84
N VAL A 113 -11.40 5.35 -7.61
CA VAL A 113 -11.25 4.02 -8.25
C VAL A 113 -10.03 3.99 -9.15
N ASN A 114 -9.83 5.02 -9.98
CA ASN A 114 -8.66 5.13 -10.83
C ASN A 114 -7.35 5.22 -10.02
N ASN A 115 -7.36 5.92 -8.88
CA ASN A 115 -6.21 6.01 -7.98
C ASN A 115 -5.86 4.63 -7.41
N LEU A 116 -6.84 3.94 -6.84
CA LEU A 116 -6.65 2.61 -6.23
C LEU A 116 -6.18 1.58 -7.26
N LEU A 117 -6.76 1.57 -8.47
CA LEU A 117 -6.34 0.69 -9.55
C LEU A 117 -4.91 0.94 -10.01
N ASN A 118 -4.47 2.19 -10.09
CA ASN A 118 -3.15 2.53 -10.62
C ASN A 118 -2.06 2.61 -9.55
N THR A 119 -2.38 2.30 -8.29
CA THR A 119 -1.40 2.29 -7.22
C THR A 119 -0.48 1.08 -7.32
N GLU A 120 0.82 1.36 -7.34
CA GLU A 120 1.90 0.38 -7.32
C GLU A 120 2.57 0.38 -5.93
N VAL A 121 3.03 -0.79 -5.50
CA VAL A 121 3.81 -0.99 -4.27
C VAL A 121 5.15 -1.61 -4.67
N ASP A 122 6.26 -1.02 -4.24
CA ASP A 122 7.60 -1.44 -4.67
C ASP A 122 7.94 -2.84 -4.17
N VAL A 123 7.66 -3.12 -2.89
CA VAL A 123 7.94 -4.42 -2.26
C VAL A 123 6.73 -4.90 -1.48
N VAL A 124 6.33 -6.16 -1.69
CA VAL A 124 5.22 -6.75 -0.95
C VAL A 124 5.66 -8.08 -0.37
N LEU A 125 5.45 -8.27 0.93
CA LEU A 125 5.66 -9.55 1.60
C LEU A 125 4.32 -10.08 2.12
N GLU A 126 3.96 -11.29 1.73
CA GLU A 126 2.80 -11.98 2.30
C GLU A 126 3.28 -13.06 3.27
N THR A 127 2.70 -13.04 4.47
CA THR A 127 2.86 -14.07 5.50
C THR A 127 1.47 -14.68 5.83
N PRO A 128 1.39 -15.73 6.66
CA PRO A 128 0.10 -16.31 7.05
C PRO A 128 -0.88 -15.29 7.66
N ASN A 129 -0.40 -14.28 8.38
CA ASN A 129 -1.26 -13.32 9.11
C ASN A 129 -1.03 -11.84 8.76
N ARG A 130 -0.05 -11.51 7.92
CA ARG A 130 0.26 -10.11 7.56
C ARG A 130 0.55 -9.93 6.08
N LEU A 131 0.24 -8.72 5.62
CA LEU A 131 0.64 -8.19 4.32
C LEU A 131 1.54 -6.98 4.58
N PHE A 132 2.82 -7.12 4.29
CA PHE A 132 3.76 -6.02 4.36
C PHE A 132 3.78 -5.28 3.03
N ILE A 133 3.69 -3.95 3.08
CA ILE A 133 3.79 -3.09 1.89
C ILE A 133 4.95 -2.12 2.07
N GLY A 134 5.89 -2.16 1.15
CA GLY A 134 7.15 -1.44 1.20
C GLY A 134 7.25 -0.42 0.09
N GLU A 135 7.74 0.76 0.46
CA GLU A 135 8.17 1.80 -0.47
C GLU A 135 9.69 1.98 -0.35
N ALA A 136 10.39 1.94 -1.48
CA ALA A 136 11.83 2.16 -1.55
C ALA A 136 12.12 3.58 -2.04
N LYS A 137 13.04 4.29 -1.38
CA LYS A 137 13.44 5.66 -1.74
C LYS A 137 14.95 5.80 -1.76
N HIS A 138 15.47 6.24 -2.89
CA HIS A 138 16.86 6.67 -3.05
C HIS A 138 16.91 8.20 -3.07
N GLU A 139 17.54 8.81 -2.05
CA GLU A 139 17.78 10.27 -1.87
C GLU A 139 16.58 11.25 -1.97
N MET A 140 15.37 10.80 -2.34
CA MET A 140 14.22 11.66 -2.63
C MET A 140 13.14 11.69 -1.54
N SER A 141 12.40 12.80 -1.50
CA SER A 141 11.13 12.92 -0.78
C SER A 141 10.02 12.06 -1.41
N PHE A 142 9.06 11.61 -0.61
CA PHE A 142 7.86 10.94 -1.13
C PHE A 142 7.07 11.83 -2.08
N SER A 143 6.62 11.25 -3.19
CA SER A 143 5.82 11.98 -4.17
C SER A 143 4.43 12.31 -3.62
N ALA A 144 3.92 13.47 -4.02
CA ALA A 144 2.54 13.89 -3.84
C ALA A 144 2.03 14.38 -5.21
N ASN A 145 0.87 13.90 -5.63
CA ASN A 145 0.25 14.35 -6.88
C ASN A 145 -1.12 14.95 -6.59
N GLY A 146 -1.20 16.27 -6.59
CA GLY A 146 -2.42 17.02 -6.27
C GLY A 146 -3.59 16.83 -7.25
N ASN A 147 -3.40 16.06 -8.33
CA ASN A 147 -4.47 15.65 -9.24
C ASN A 147 -5.10 14.31 -8.85
N LEU A 148 -4.60 13.66 -7.80
CA LEU A 148 -5.14 12.42 -7.25
C LEU A 148 -6.07 12.73 -6.08
N ILE A 149 -7.09 11.88 -5.86
CA ILE A 149 -7.91 11.89 -4.64
C ILE A 149 -7.01 11.52 -3.45
N LEU A 150 -6.27 10.42 -3.57
CA LEU A 150 -5.28 9.99 -2.59
C LEU A 150 -3.92 10.54 -3.00
N VAL A 151 -3.68 11.82 -2.69
CA VAL A 151 -2.51 12.60 -3.15
C VAL A 151 -1.18 11.98 -2.72
N HIS A 152 -1.10 11.58 -1.46
CA HIS A 152 0.12 11.11 -0.82
C HIS A 152 0.34 9.61 -1.06
N GLN A 153 1.50 9.27 -1.60
CA GLN A 153 1.83 7.91 -2.01
C GLN A 153 1.72 6.87 -0.88
N LEU A 154 2.30 7.13 0.30
CA LEU A 154 2.27 6.15 1.40
C LEU A 154 0.83 5.91 1.90
N ILE A 155 0.05 6.97 2.01
CA ILE A 155 -1.37 6.90 2.40
C ILE A 155 -2.14 6.10 1.35
N ARG A 156 -1.93 6.40 0.06
CA ARG A 156 -2.60 5.74 -1.06
C ARG A 156 -2.31 4.24 -1.10
N GLN A 157 -1.06 3.83 -0.89
CA GLN A 157 -0.67 2.42 -0.82
C GLN A 157 -1.32 1.70 0.36
N TYR A 158 -1.33 2.32 1.54
CA TYR A 158 -1.97 1.74 2.73
C TYR A 158 -3.48 1.58 2.58
N VAL A 159 -4.17 2.61 2.07
CA VAL A 159 -5.61 2.56 1.79
C VAL A 159 -5.91 1.45 0.78
N MET A 160 -5.17 1.40 -0.33
CA MET A 160 -5.33 0.37 -1.35
C MET A 160 -5.15 -1.05 -0.79
N ALA A 161 -4.06 -1.29 -0.05
CA ALA A 161 -3.77 -2.60 0.50
C ALA A 161 -4.80 -3.04 1.55
N THR A 162 -5.30 -2.11 2.37
CA THR A 162 -6.31 -2.41 3.40
C THR A 162 -7.64 -2.80 2.78
N ILE A 163 -8.08 -2.07 1.74
CA ILE A 163 -9.27 -2.41 0.96
C ILE A 163 -9.07 -3.77 0.26
N LEU A 164 -7.90 -3.99 -0.35
CA LEU A 164 -7.60 -5.23 -1.06
C LEU A 164 -7.65 -6.46 -0.16
N VAL A 165 -7.14 -6.35 1.07
CA VAL A 165 -7.24 -7.42 2.08
C VAL A 165 -8.70 -7.72 2.43
N GLU A 166 -9.54 -6.70 2.57
CA GLU A 166 -10.97 -6.87 2.86
C GLU A 166 -11.66 -7.63 1.71
N ILE A 167 -11.43 -7.20 0.48
CA ILE A 167 -12.00 -7.82 -0.73
C ILE A 167 -11.53 -9.27 -0.95
N SER A 168 -10.27 -9.54 -0.57
CA SER A 168 -9.67 -10.87 -0.78
C SER A 168 -10.27 -11.92 0.16
N ASN A 169 -10.98 -11.51 1.23
CA ASN A 169 -11.66 -12.41 2.18
C ASN A 169 -10.77 -13.52 2.75
N ASN A 170 -9.45 -13.31 2.79
CA ASN A 170 -8.52 -14.28 3.37
C ASN A 170 -8.81 -14.43 4.88
N ARG A 171 -8.94 -15.67 5.34
CA ARG A 171 -9.14 -16.01 6.75
C ARG A 171 -7.90 -16.76 7.28
N PRO A 172 -7.31 -16.33 8.41
CA PRO A 172 -7.61 -15.10 9.16
C PRO A 172 -7.32 -13.83 8.33
N ARG A 173 -8.05 -12.75 8.63
CA ARG A 173 -7.85 -11.45 7.95
C ARG A 173 -6.42 -11.00 8.21
N LYS A 174 -5.66 -10.74 7.15
CA LYS A 174 -4.27 -10.29 7.28
C LYS A 174 -4.22 -8.84 7.77
N ARG A 175 -3.27 -8.52 8.63
CA ARG A 175 -2.99 -7.11 8.98
C ARG A 175 -2.07 -6.49 7.93
N VAL A 176 -2.40 -5.30 7.45
CA VAL A 176 -1.50 -4.51 6.59
C VAL A 176 -0.45 -3.84 7.46
N VAL A 177 0.82 -3.99 7.09
CA VAL A 177 1.96 -3.38 7.79
C VAL A 177 2.83 -2.64 6.79
N PRO A 178 2.73 -1.30 6.70
CA PRO A 178 3.60 -0.51 5.86
C PRO A 178 5.03 -0.47 6.43
N PHE A 179 6.00 -0.36 5.53
CA PHE A 179 7.39 -0.08 5.83
C PHE A 179 8.01 0.79 4.72
N VAL A 180 9.12 1.45 5.06
CA VAL A 180 9.86 2.31 4.15
C VAL A 180 11.32 1.90 4.21
N VAL A 181 11.99 1.86 3.05
CA VAL A 181 13.44 1.67 2.96
C VAL A 181 14.06 2.85 2.22
N GLY A 182 15.15 3.41 2.72
CA GLY A 182 15.94 4.37 1.96
C GLY A 182 17.21 4.81 2.67
N ASP A 183 18.13 5.42 1.93
CA ASP A 183 19.54 5.58 2.37
C ASP A 183 19.72 6.50 3.58
N ASN A 184 18.72 7.31 3.93
CA ASN A 184 18.79 8.23 5.05
C ASN A 184 17.48 8.23 5.85
N VAL A 185 17.45 7.40 6.90
CA VAL A 185 16.32 7.26 7.82
C VAL A 185 15.94 8.58 8.49
N ASP A 186 16.91 9.44 8.83
CA ASP A 186 16.62 10.73 9.45
C ASP A 186 15.85 11.66 8.49
N ASN A 187 16.21 11.65 7.21
CA ASN A 187 15.50 12.40 6.18
C ASN A 187 14.11 11.82 5.93
N LEU A 188 13.97 10.49 5.89
CA LEU A 188 12.67 9.82 5.74
C LEU A 188 11.72 10.19 6.90
N ASN A 189 12.23 10.16 8.14
CA ASN A 189 11.47 10.53 9.34
C ASN A 189 11.06 12.01 9.37
N LYS A 190 11.74 12.88 8.62
CA LYS A 190 11.37 14.29 8.47
C LYS A 190 10.25 14.54 7.45
N THR A 191 9.87 13.53 6.67
CA THR A 191 8.80 13.70 5.67
C THR A 191 7.42 13.70 6.33
N SER A 192 6.54 14.61 5.89
CA SER A 192 5.18 14.71 6.41
C SER A 192 4.38 13.42 6.22
N GLN A 193 4.62 12.67 5.14
CA GLN A 193 3.95 11.39 4.90
C GLN A 193 4.34 10.34 5.95
N VAL A 194 5.63 10.19 6.28
CA VAL A 194 6.07 9.24 7.32
C VAL A 194 5.54 9.66 8.70
N ARG A 195 5.64 10.95 9.04
CA ARG A 195 5.11 11.46 10.31
C ARG A 195 3.62 11.25 10.45
N PHE A 196 2.84 11.49 9.40
CA PHE A 196 1.40 11.23 9.39
C PHE A 196 1.10 9.74 9.57
N MET A 197 1.76 8.86 8.81
CA MET A 197 1.55 7.42 8.91
C MET A 197 1.85 6.90 10.33
N ILE A 198 2.86 7.47 11.00
CA ILE A 198 3.20 7.17 12.39
C ILE A 198 2.16 7.73 13.36
N SER A 199 1.69 8.97 13.19
CA SER A 199 0.68 9.57 14.07
C SER A 199 -0.66 8.85 14.01
N GLN A 200 -1.00 8.27 12.86
CA GLN A 200 -2.17 7.40 12.67
C GLN A 200 -1.97 5.97 13.22
N GLY A 201 -0.77 5.62 13.69
CA GLY A 201 -0.44 4.27 14.15
C GLY A 201 -0.38 3.22 13.02
N TRP A 202 -0.36 3.65 11.76
CA TRP A 202 -0.31 2.78 10.59
C TRP A 202 1.12 2.30 10.31
N LEU A 203 2.09 3.19 10.43
CA LEU A 203 3.52 2.90 10.30
C LEU A 203 4.19 2.92 11.68
N ARG A 204 4.99 1.90 11.98
CA ARG A 204 5.86 1.91 13.16
C ARG A 204 7.17 2.60 12.83
N LYS A 205 7.73 3.34 13.79
CA LYS A 205 9.05 3.98 13.65
C LYS A 205 10.15 2.98 13.31
N GLU A 206 10.09 1.78 13.89
CA GLU A 206 11.02 0.67 13.63
C GLU A 206 10.96 0.13 12.19
N ASN A 207 9.89 0.44 11.44
CA ASN A 207 9.70 0.02 10.06
C ASN A 207 10.14 1.10 9.04
N VAL A 208 10.83 2.14 9.50
CA VAL A 208 11.58 3.08 8.64
C VAL A 208 13.03 2.64 8.65
N LEU A 209 13.46 2.02 7.55
CA LEU A 209 14.71 1.28 7.44
C LEU A 209 15.72 2.01 6.55
N SER A 210 17.00 1.78 6.85
CA SER A 210 18.13 2.04 5.96
C SER A 210 18.58 0.75 5.30
#